data_AF-A0A8T7BQ99-F1
#
_entry.id   AF-A0A8T7BQ99-F1
#
_cell.length_a   1.000
_cell.length_b   1.000
_cell.length_c   1.000
_cell.angle_alpha   90.00
_cell.angle_beta   90.00
_cell.angle_gamma   90.00
#
_symmetry.space_group_name_H-M   'P 1'
#
loop_
_entity.id
_entity.type
_entity.pdbx_description
1 polymer ?
#
loop_
_entity_poly.entity_id
_entity_poly.type
_entity_poly.pdbx_seq_one_letter_code
_entity_poly.pdbx_strand_id
1 'polypeptide(L)' 'TGTTPARYLAFKYEGVAIRNAQGVPKAWISRRIGGHQIDYADESQEVRTLFADALAEKGLESKMGESYEAEKATLPPLN' A
#
# COMPACT_ATOMS: atom_id res chain seq x y z
N THR A 1 -13.06 -13.44 -11.25
CA THR A 1 -12.86 -12.09 -10.70
C THR A 1 -14.21 -11.58 -10.23
N GLY A 2 -14.35 -11.21 -8.95
CA GLY A 2 -15.64 -10.76 -8.38
C GLY A 2 -15.82 -9.25 -8.53
N THR A 3 -17.07 -8.77 -8.53
CA THR A 3 -17.44 -7.35 -8.58
C THR A 3 -17.32 -6.65 -7.21
N THR A 4 -16.91 -7.38 -6.17
CA THR A 4 -16.65 -6.80 -4.85
C THR A 4 -15.38 -5.95 -4.91
N PRO A 5 -15.41 -4.67 -4.49
CA PRO A 5 -14.21 -3.83 -4.49
C PRO A 5 -13.13 -4.48 -3.64
N ALA A 6 -12.10 -5.01 -4.31
CA ALA A 6 -10.92 -5.55 -3.66
C ALA A 6 -9.97 -4.39 -3.35
N ARG A 7 -9.33 -4.42 -2.18
CA ARG A 7 -8.24 -3.50 -1.87
C ARG A 7 -7.11 -3.78 -2.86
N TYR A 8 -6.44 -2.74 -3.37
CA TYR A 8 -5.15 -2.97 -4.02
C TYR A 8 -4.12 -3.22 -2.92
N LEU A 9 -3.28 -4.24 -3.09
CA LEU A 9 -2.12 -4.42 -2.21
C LEU A 9 -1.12 -3.29 -2.51
N ALA A 10 -0.50 -2.75 -1.46
CA ALA A 10 0.67 -1.88 -1.62
C ALA A 10 1.68 -2.55 -2.57
N PHE A 11 2.09 -1.82 -3.61
CA PHE A 11 3.01 -2.34 -4.62
C PHE A 11 4.36 -2.69 -3.96
N LYS A 12 4.65 -3.99 -3.84
CA LYS A 12 5.97 -4.48 -3.44
C LYS A 12 6.84 -4.56 -4.69
N TYR A 13 7.52 -3.46 -5.03
CA TYR A 13 8.39 -3.42 -6.21
C TYR A 13 9.55 -4.41 -6.10
N GLU A 14 9.98 -4.69 -4.87
CA GLU A 14 11.09 -5.57 -4.56
C GLU A 14 10.55 -6.95 -4.14
N GLY A 15 11.12 -8.02 -4.71
CA GLY A 15 10.80 -9.39 -4.31
C GLY A 15 11.29 -9.71 -2.89
N VAL A 16 10.95 -10.90 -2.39
CA VAL A 16 11.36 -11.36 -1.05
C VAL A 16 12.85 -11.77 -0.94
N ALA A 17 13.65 -11.45 -1.95
CA ALA A 17 15.07 -11.80 -2.03
C ALA A 17 15.93 -10.89 -1.13
N ILE A 18 15.57 -9.61 -1.01
CA ILE A 18 16.32 -8.64 -0.21
C ILE A 18 15.78 -8.63 1.21
N ARG A 19 16.67 -8.88 2.18
CA ARG A 19 16.34 -9.14 3.59
C ARG A 19 17.17 -8.28 4.52
N ASN A 20 16.63 -7.99 5.70
CA ASN A 20 17.39 -7.38 6.79
C ASN A 20 18.31 -8.43 7.47
N ALA A 21 19.08 -7.99 8.48
CA ALA A 21 20.01 -8.85 9.21
C ALA A 21 19.34 -10.03 9.92
N GLN A 22 18.04 -9.92 10.22
CA GLN A 22 17.21 -10.96 10.85
C GLN A 22 16.55 -11.89 9.83
N GLY A 23 16.81 -11.70 8.53
CA GLY A 23 16.23 -12.50 7.46
C GLY A 23 14.80 -12.11 7.06
N VAL A 24 14.24 -11.03 7.60
CA VAL A 24 12.91 -10.54 7.21
C VAL A 24 13.01 -9.79 5.87
N PRO A 25 12.15 -10.09 4.88
CA PRO A 25 12.13 -9.36 3.61
C PRO A 25 11.93 -7.86 3.80
N LYS A 26 12.80 -7.04 3.21
CA LYS A 26 12.73 -5.57 3.32
C LYS A 26 11.47 -5.00 2.70
N ALA A 27 10.93 -5.65 1.67
CA ALA A 27 9.64 -5.32 1.04
C ALA A 27 8.42 -5.48 1.97
N TRP A 28 8.58 -6.04 3.18
CA TRP A 28 7.52 -6.16 4.19
C TRP A 28 7.68 -5.17 5.34
N ILE A 29 8.75 -4.38 5.30
CA ILE A 29 9.11 -3.44 6.35
C ILE A 29 8.87 -2.04 5.77
N SER A 30 8.17 -1.19 6.52
CA SER A 30 7.92 0.21 6.11
C SER A 30 9.24 0.93 5.79
N ARG A 31 9.20 1.75 4.73
CA ARG A 31 10.31 2.64 4.37
C ARG A 31 10.71 3.58 5.50
N ARG A 32 9.76 3.93 6.36
CA ARG A 32 9.96 4.83 7.50
C ARG A 32 10.93 4.27 8.53
N ILE A 33 11.05 2.95 8.61
CA ILE A 33 11.97 2.24 9.53
C ILE A 33 13.07 1.46 8.79
N GLY A 34 13.44 1.92 7.59
CA GLY A 34 14.57 1.37 6.82
C GLY A 34 14.24 0.14 5.97
N GLY A 35 12.97 -0.21 5.85
CA GLY A 35 12.48 -1.17 4.87
C GLY A 35 12.24 -0.55 3.49
N HIS A 36 11.54 -1.27 2.61
CA HIS A 36 11.25 -0.84 1.24
C HIS A 36 9.75 -0.84 0.91
N GLN A 37 8.88 -1.18 1.87
CA GLN A 37 7.44 -1.05 1.70
C GLN A 37 7.05 0.44 1.67
N ILE A 38 6.23 0.82 0.69
CA ILE A 38 5.53 2.10 0.65
C ILE A 38 4.19 1.88 1.32
N ASP A 39 3.96 2.54 2.46
CA ASP A 39 2.68 2.53 3.16
C ASP A 39 1.67 3.43 2.42
N TYR A 40 0.36 3.26 2.63
CA TYR A 40 -0.64 4.10 1.94
C TYR A 40 -0.48 5.59 2.30
N ALA A 41 -0.01 5.89 3.50
CA ALA A 41 0.30 7.25 3.91
C ALA A 41 1.48 7.88 3.14
N ASP A 42 2.31 7.06 2.48
CA ASP A 42 3.50 7.48 1.72
C ASP A 42 3.32 7.36 0.20
N GLU A 43 2.19 6.82 -0.27
CA GLU A 43 1.91 6.71 -1.69
C GLU A 43 1.58 8.09 -2.31
N SER A 44 1.87 8.26 -3.60
CA SER A 44 1.51 9.51 -4.29
C SER A 44 0.00 9.59 -4.51
N GLN A 45 -0.52 10.82 -4.58
CA GLN A 45 -1.92 11.06 -4.94
C GLN A 45 -2.27 10.47 -6.32
N GLU A 46 -1.31 10.41 -7.24
CA GLU A 46 -1.46 9.82 -8.57
C GLU A 46 -1.86 8.33 -8.50
N VAL A 47 -1.26 7.54 -7.59
CA VAL A 47 -1.62 6.13 -7.41
C VAL A 47 -3.08 5.98 -6.96
N ARG A 48 -3.53 6.86 -6.06
CA ARG A 48 -4.92 6.86 -5.57
C ARG A 48 -5.90 7.20 -6.67
N THR A 49 -5.58 8.21 -7.47
CA THR A 49 -6.39 8.63 -8.62
C THR A 49 -6.47 7.51 -9.66
N LEU A 50 -5.34 6.91 -10.03
CA LEU A 50 -5.30 5.81 -10.99
C LEU A 50 -6.20 4.64 -10.57
N PHE A 51 -6.18 4.27 -9.29
CA PHE A 51 -7.03 3.20 -8.78
C PHE A 51 -8.52 3.58 -8.79
N ALA A 52 -8.84 4.81 -8.38
CA ALA A 52 -10.21 5.31 -8.39
C ALA A 52 -10.79 5.36 -9.81
N ASP A 53 -10.02 5.86 -10.78
CA ASP A 53 -10.43 5.96 -12.18
C ASP A 53 -10.66 4.57 -12.79
N ALA A 54 -9.77 3.61 -12.53
CA ALA A 54 -9.92 2.24 -13.01
C ALA A 54 -11.18 1.53 -12.45
N LEU A 55 -11.58 1.85 -11.21
CA LEU A 55 -12.84 1.39 -10.63
C LEU A 55 -14.05 2.09 -11.26
N ALA A 56 -13.96 3.40 -11.47
CA ALA A 56 -15.02 4.20 -12.07
C ALA A 56 -15.35 3.73 -13.50
N GLU A 57 -14.37 3.31 -14.29
CA GLU A 57 -14.58 2.66 -15.61
C GLU A 57 -15.46 1.40 -15.55
N LYS A 58 -15.55 0.77 -14.37
CA LYS A 58 -16.38 -0.41 -14.11
C LYS A 58 -17.64 -0.09 -13.32
N GLY A 59 -17.94 1.20 -13.09
CA GLY A 59 -19.07 1.65 -12.27
C GLY A 59 -18.91 1.31 -10.78
N LEU A 60 -17.68 1.20 -10.30
CA LEU A 60 -17.34 0.88 -8.92
C LEU A 60 -16.70 2.09 -8.24
N GLU A 61 -16.86 2.17 -6.91
CA GLU A 61 -16.22 3.19 -6.08
C GLU A 61 -15.12 2.57 -5.20
N SER A 62 -14.07 3.36 -4.96
CA SER A 62 -12.98 2.97 -4.06
C SER A 62 -13.45 2.93 -2.60
N LYS A 63 -13.20 1.79 -1.93
CA LYS A 63 -13.44 1.61 -0.49
C LYS A 63 -12.16 1.75 0.35
N MET A 64 -11.15 2.43 -0.20
CA MET A 64 -9.84 2.55 0.45
C MET A 64 -9.81 3.51 1.63
N GLY A 65 -10.81 4.41 1.76
CA GLY A 65 -10.86 5.41 2.83
C GLY A 65 -10.70 4.81 4.23
N GLU A 66 -11.42 3.73 4.54
CA GLU A 66 -11.29 3.02 5.82
C GLU A 66 -9.88 2.42 6.01
N SER A 67 -9.24 1.97 4.93
CA SER A 67 -7.89 1.40 4.98
C SER A 67 -6.84 2.49 5.24
N TYR A 68 -7.00 3.66 4.62
CA TYR A 68 -6.13 4.81 4.85
C TYR A 68 -6.20 5.29 6.30
N GLU A 69 -7.41 5.34 6.88
CA GLU A 69 -7.57 5.71 8.29
C GLU A 69 -7.05 4.63 9.24
N ALA A 70 -7.32 3.35 8.95
CA ALA A 70 -6.85 2.25 9.79
C ALA A 70 -5.32 2.15 9.85
N GLU A 71 -4.63 2.43 8.74
CA GLU A 71 -3.16 2.37 8.69
C GLU A 71 -2.51 3.36 9.67
N LYS A 72 -3.10 4.54 9.89
CA LYS A 72 -2.57 5.58 10.78
C LYS A 72 -2.31 5.07 12.20
N ALA A 73 -3.10 4.11 12.68
CA ALA A 73 -2.94 3.55 14.02
C ALA A 73 -1.64 2.75 14.20
N THR A 74 -1.10 2.21 13.10
CA THR A 74 0.10 1.36 13.09
C THR A 74 1.26 1.97 12.30
N LEU A 75 1.07 3.17 11.74
CA LEU A 75 2.03 3.83 10.88
C LEU A 75 3.24 4.32 11.70
N PRO A 76 4.47 3.91 11.35
CA PRO A 76 5.66 4.44 12.01
C PRO A 76 5.82 5.96 11.78
N PRO A 77 6.53 6.68 12.67
CA PRO A 77 6.83 8.08 12.46
C PRO A 77 7.65 8.28 11.18
N LEU A 78 7.40 9.38 10.47
CA LEU A 78 8.24 9.78 9.34
C LEU A 78 9.53 10.36 9.92
N ASN A 79 10.65 9.68 9.66
CA ASN A 79 11.99 10.16 10.05
C ASN A 79 12.43 11.34 9.19
#